data_AF-A0A399UB98-F1
#
_entry.id   AF-A0A399UB98-F1
#
_cell.length_a   1.000
_cell.length_b   1.000
_cell.length_c   1.000
_cell.angle_alpha   90.00
_cell.angle_beta   90.00
_cell.angle_gamma   90.00
#
_symmetry.space_group_name_H-M   'P 1'
#
loop_
_entity.id
_entity.type
_entity.pdbx_description
1 polymer ?
#
loop_
_entity_poly.entity_id
_entity_poly.type
_entity_poly.pdbx_seq_one_letter_code
_entity_poly.pdbx_strand_id
1 'polypeptide(L)'
;MIEESFVRLYAQDFVQMAVRSGLGQDVDAALQRRLTEARIHAVVMDDRKSKGHLAALVRRVRDEAGRVDGRAMRYGDDPALAAQRRLRFLSGVAEALNAPPPSRLPDHLSARRAADDAKPRSKAKADTPHGD
;
A
#
# COMPACT_ATOMS: atom_id res chain seq x y z
N MET A 1 -11.00 -22.68 1.60
CA MET A 1 -9.64 -23.01 2.08
C MET A 1 -8.79 -21.78 1.82
N ILE A 2 -7.97 -21.36 2.80
CA ILE A 2 -7.09 -20.20 2.60
C ILE A 2 -6.05 -20.53 1.53
N GLU A 3 -5.93 -19.66 0.53
CA GLU A 3 -4.93 -19.76 -0.52
C GLU A 3 -3.54 -19.45 0.04
N GLU A 4 -2.76 -20.49 0.35
CA GLU A 4 -1.40 -20.34 0.87
C GLU A 4 -0.48 -19.58 -0.09
N SER A 5 -0.69 -19.72 -1.40
CA SER A 5 0.09 -19.00 -2.41
C SER A 5 -0.09 -17.48 -2.30
N PHE A 6 -1.31 -17.01 -2.02
CA PHE A 6 -1.60 -15.59 -1.76
C PHE A 6 -0.84 -15.13 -0.50
N VAL A 7 -0.97 -15.88 0.60
CA VAL A 7 -0.34 -15.53 1.88
C VAL A 7 1.17 -15.49 1.76
N ARG A 8 1.79 -16.49 1.11
CA ARG A 8 3.24 -16.57 0.92
C ARG A 8 3.77 -15.43 0.06
N LEU A 9 3.09 -15.12 -1.05
CA LEU A 9 3.49 -14.05 -1.97
C LEU A 9 3.58 -12.70 -1.25
N TYR A 10 2.49 -12.27 -0.62
CA TYR A 10 2.46 -10.95 0.03
C TYR A 10 3.34 -10.89 1.26
N ALA A 11 3.40 -11.96 2.08
CA ALA A 11 4.31 -12.01 3.22
C ALA A 11 5.77 -11.85 2.78
N GLN A 12 6.18 -12.52 1.69
CA GLN A 12 7.54 -12.42 1.18
C GLN A 12 7.86 -11.02 0.64
N ASP A 13 6.93 -10.37 -0.07
CA ASP A 13 7.10 -8.99 -0.53
C ASP A 13 7.33 -8.03 0.64
N PHE A 14 6.56 -8.14 1.73
CA PHE A 14 6.76 -7.30 2.91
C PHE A 14 8.07 -7.58 3.64
N VAL A 15 8.51 -8.85 3.72
CA VAL A 15 9.82 -9.20 4.26
C VAL A 15 10.94 -8.56 3.42
N GLN A 16 10.84 -8.61 2.09
CA GLN A 16 11.84 -7.99 1.22
C GLN A 16 11.87 -6.46 1.38
N MET A 17 10.72 -5.80 1.53
CA MET A 17 10.66 -4.36 1.83
C MET A 17 11.28 -4.03 3.20
N ALA A 18 11.08 -4.88 4.21
CA ALA A 18 11.71 -4.69 5.52
C ALA A 18 13.25 -4.74 5.42
N VAL A 19 13.80 -5.66 4.62
CA VAL A 19 15.24 -5.74 4.35
C VAL A 19 15.74 -4.47 3.65
N ARG A 20 15.07 -4.03 2.59
CA ARG A 20 15.43 -2.81 1.84
C ARG A 20 15.38 -1.56 2.71
N SER A 21 14.34 -1.42 3.54
CA SER A 21 14.22 -0.34 4.52
C SER A 21 15.35 -0.38 5.55
N GLY A 22 15.73 -1.57 6.03
CA GLY A 22 16.88 -1.76 6.92
C GLY A 22 18.21 -1.32 6.31
N LEU A 23 18.35 -1.43 4.98
CA LEU A 23 19.48 -0.93 4.20
C LEU A 23 19.39 0.58 3.87
N GLY A 24 18.38 1.28 4.39
CA GLY A 24 18.18 2.72 4.19
C GLY A 24 17.49 3.08 2.87
N GLN A 25 16.92 2.12 2.14
CA GLN A 25 16.16 2.42 0.93
C GLN A 25 14.77 2.92 1.30
N ASP A 26 14.31 3.98 0.61
CA ASP A 26 12.92 4.43 0.70
C ASP A 26 11.99 3.39 0.05
N VAL A 27 11.05 2.89 0.84
CA VAL A 27 10.07 1.88 0.43
C VAL A 27 8.64 2.35 0.65
N ASP A 28 8.40 3.57 1.11
CA ASP A 28 7.08 4.00 1.59
C ASP A 28 6.02 3.95 0.48
N ALA A 29 6.32 4.51 -0.69
CA ALA A 29 5.40 4.49 -1.83
C ALA A 29 5.10 3.06 -2.31
N ALA A 30 6.12 2.19 -2.36
CA ALA A 30 5.97 0.80 -2.75
C ALA A 30 5.15 0.00 -1.71
N LEU A 31 5.36 0.30 -0.42
CA LEU A 31 4.64 -0.31 0.68
C LEU A 31 3.16 0.06 0.64
N GLN A 32 2.82 1.35 0.50
CA GLN A 32 1.43 1.80 0.41
C GLN A 32 0.68 1.15 -0.75
N ARG A 33 1.35 1.03 -1.91
CA ARG A 33 0.80 0.33 -3.06
C ARG A 33 0.53 -1.15 -2.75
N ARG A 34 1.51 -1.85 -2.17
CA ARG A 34 1.35 -3.27 -1.84
C ARG A 34 0.31 -3.54 -0.75
N LEU A 35 0.17 -2.67 0.25
CA LEU A 35 -0.90 -2.75 1.23
C LEU A 35 -2.29 -2.69 0.56
N THR A 36 -2.45 -1.76 -0.38
CA THR A 36 -3.72 -1.60 -1.12
C THR A 36 -4.01 -2.83 -1.99
N GLU A 37 -3.03 -3.29 -2.75
CA GLU A 37 -3.17 -4.47 -3.61
C GLU A 37 -3.46 -5.75 -2.81
N ALA A 38 -2.80 -5.94 -1.66
CA ALA A 38 -3.04 -7.08 -0.77
C ALA A 38 -4.48 -7.11 -0.25
N ARG A 39 -5.02 -5.95 0.17
CA ARG A 39 -6.41 -5.83 0.63
C ARG A 39 -7.41 -6.12 -0.48
N ILE A 40 -7.25 -5.53 -1.67
CA ILE A 40 -8.13 -5.76 -2.81
C ILE A 40 -8.12 -7.24 -3.21
N HIS A 41 -6.93 -7.84 -3.29
CA HIS A 41 -6.79 -9.23 -3.68
C HIS A 41 -7.35 -10.19 -2.62
N ALA A 42 -7.22 -9.87 -1.32
CA ALA A 42 -7.86 -10.64 -0.27
C ALA A 42 -9.39 -10.64 -0.41
N VAL A 43 -10.02 -9.49 -0.74
CA VAL A 43 -11.48 -9.42 -0.99
C VAL A 43 -11.86 -10.34 -2.15
N VAL A 44 -11.11 -10.27 -3.26
CA VAL A 44 -11.35 -11.13 -4.43
C VAL A 44 -11.20 -12.62 -4.09
N MET A 45 -10.23 -12.99 -3.25
CA MET A 45 -10.05 -14.37 -2.79
C MET A 45 -11.14 -14.82 -1.83
N ASP A 46 -11.58 -13.94 -0.94
CA ASP A 46 -12.66 -14.21 0.01
C ASP A 46 -13.98 -14.46 -0.71
N ASP A 47 -14.26 -13.72 -1.78
CA ASP A 47 -15.45 -13.89 -2.63
C ASP A 47 -15.40 -15.18 -3.47
N ARG A 48 -14.22 -15.56 -3.97
CA ARG A 48 -14.07 -16.70 -4.89
C ARG A 48 -13.83 -18.05 -4.23
N LYS A 49 -13.27 -18.07 -3.03
CA LYS A 49 -12.72 -19.30 -2.41
C LYS A 49 -13.22 -19.51 -1.00
N SER A 50 -12.81 -18.65 -0.07
CA SER A 50 -13.25 -18.70 1.34
C SER A 50 -12.81 -17.45 2.08
N LYS A 51 -13.59 -17.03 3.07
CA LYS A 51 -13.30 -15.83 3.86
C LYS A 51 -12.03 -15.97 4.71
N GLY A 52 -11.40 -14.83 5.00
CA GLY A 52 -10.32 -14.73 6.00
C GLY A 52 -8.91 -14.68 5.42
N HIS A 53 -8.72 -14.47 4.11
CA HIS A 53 -7.39 -14.39 3.51
C HIS A 53 -6.57 -13.22 4.07
N LEU A 54 -7.21 -12.06 4.29
CA LEU A 54 -6.53 -10.91 4.89
C LEU A 54 -6.04 -11.21 6.32
N ALA A 55 -6.89 -11.85 7.13
CA ALA A 55 -6.54 -12.24 8.49
C ALA A 55 -5.40 -13.28 8.51
N ALA A 56 -5.41 -14.22 7.58
CA ALA A 56 -4.33 -15.19 7.42
C ALA A 56 -2.99 -14.53 7.03
N LEU A 57 -3.04 -13.53 6.13
CA LEU A 57 -1.87 -12.74 5.77
C LEU A 57 -1.33 -11.92 6.95
N VAL A 58 -2.20 -11.23 7.70
CA VAL A 58 -1.81 -10.47 8.91
C VAL A 58 -1.11 -11.38 9.91
N ARG A 59 -1.69 -12.56 10.20
CA ARG A 59 -1.07 -13.54 11.10
C ARG A 59 0.31 -13.95 10.60
N ARG A 60 0.43 -14.25 9.29
CA ARG A 60 1.72 -14.64 8.71
C ARG A 60 2.76 -13.53 8.81
N VAL A 61 2.40 -12.27 8.57
CA VAL A 61 3.32 -11.14 8.69
C VAL A 61 3.81 -10.99 10.13
N ARG A 62 2.93 -11.17 11.13
CA ARG A 62 3.33 -11.19 12.56
C ARG A 62 4.28 -12.36 12.88
N ASP A 63 4.01 -13.56 12.35
CA ASP A 63 4.89 -14.71 12.52
C ASP A 63 6.28 -14.44 11.90
N GLU A 64 6.34 -13.83 10.71
CA GLU A 64 7.61 -13.45 10.08
C GLU A 64 8.35 -12.38 10.88
N ALA A 65 7.64 -11.43 11.49
CA ALA A 65 8.22 -10.38 12.32
C ALA A 65 8.97 -10.95 13.55
N GLY A 66 8.44 -12.03 14.13
CA GLY A 66 9.05 -12.73 15.27
C GLY A 66 10.21 -13.66 14.89
N ARG A 67 10.46 -13.92 13.60
CA ARG A 67 11.58 -14.77 13.19
C ARG A 67 12.91 -14.03 13.27
N VAL A 68 13.86 -14.63 13.98
CA VAL A 68 15.25 -14.17 14.01
C VAL A 68 15.90 -14.47 12.66
N ASP A 69 16.36 -13.43 11.98
CA ASP A 69 16.94 -13.56 10.64
C ASP A 69 18.45 -13.84 10.74
N GLY A 70 18.84 -15.10 10.56
CA GLY A 70 20.25 -15.51 10.56
C GLY A 70 21.08 -14.87 9.45
N ARG A 71 20.46 -14.21 8.45
CA ARG A 71 21.18 -13.48 7.39
C ARG A 71 21.69 -12.12 7.86
N ALA A 72 21.08 -11.49 8.87
CA ALA A 72 21.60 -10.23 9.43
C ALA A 72 23.03 -10.42 9.97
N MET A 73 23.31 -11.61 10.51
CA MET A 73 24.64 -12.03 10.96
C MET A 73 25.70 -12.04 9.85
N ARG A 74 25.29 -12.11 8.56
CA ARG A 74 26.19 -12.12 7.40
C ARG A 74 26.58 -10.72 6.90
N TYR A 75 25.82 -9.69 7.26
CA TYR A 75 26.04 -8.31 6.77
C TYR A 75 26.84 -7.45 7.76
N GLY A 76 27.30 -8.01 8.88
CA GLY A 76 28.11 -7.29 9.87
C GLY A 76 27.32 -6.30 10.73
N ASP A 77 26.00 -6.19 10.53
CA ASP A 77 25.10 -5.48 11.43
C ASP A 77 24.95 -6.23 12.74
N ASP A 78 24.66 -5.48 13.81
CA ASP A 78 24.21 -6.07 15.06
C ASP A 78 22.91 -6.87 14.79
N PRO A 79 22.93 -8.20 14.95
CA PRO A 79 21.79 -9.05 14.62
C PRO A 79 20.56 -8.71 15.48
N ALA A 80 20.76 -8.19 16.69
CA ALA A 80 19.67 -7.76 17.57
C ALA A 80 19.00 -6.48 17.06
N LEU A 81 19.79 -5.50 16.61
CA LEU A 81 19.25 -4.27 16.01
C LEU A 81 18.54 -4.54 14.68
N ALA A 82 19.12 -5.39 13.83
CA ALA A 82 18.50 -5.78 12.56
C ALA A 82 17.16 -6.52 12.80
N ALA A 83 17.13 -7.44 13.77
CA ALA A 83 15.90 -8.11 14.18
C ALA A 83 14.86 -7.12 14.76
N GLN A 84 15.28 -6.15 15.58
CA GLN A 84 14.39 -5.14 16.14
C GLN A 84 13.78 -4.23 15.06
N ARG A 85 14.59 -3.77 14.08
CA ARG A 85 14.11 -2.97 12.94
C ARG A 85 13.09 -3.74 12.11
N ARG A 86 13.39 -5.01 11.80
CA ARG A 86 12.49 -5.90 11.06
C ARG A 86 11.18 -6.13 11.82
N LEU A 87 11.26 -6.42 13.12
CA LEU A 87 10.09 -6.59 14.00
C LEU A 87 9.21 -5.35 13.98
N ARG A 88 9.80 -4.15 14.17
CA ARG A 88 9.06 -2.88 14.13
C ARG A 88 8.38 -2.67 12.77
N PHE A 89 9.10 -2.86 11.68
CA PHE A 89 8.58 -2.66 10.33
C PHE A 89 7.40 -3.61 10.03
N LEU A 90 7.60 -4.92 10.21
CA LEU A 90 6.57 -5.91 9.89
C LEU A 90 5.37 -5.86 10.84
N SER A 91 5.58 -5.49 12.11
CA SER A 91 4.46 -5.20 13.02
C SER A 91 3.64 -4.01 12.53
N GLY A 92 4.30 -2.94 12.08
CA GLY A 92 3.62 -1.79 11.46
C GLY A 92 2.82 -2.17 10.21
N VAL A 93 3.36 -3.06 9.36
CA VAL A 93 2.63 -3.60 8.19
C VAL A 93 1.41 -4.40 8.63
N ALA A 94 1.53 -5.27 9.62
CA ALA A 94 0.42 -6.07 10.13
C ALA A 94 -0.71 -5.18 10.70
N GLU A 95 -0.34 -4.15 11.47
CA GLU A 95 -1.31 -3.16 11.96
C GLU A 95 -1.94 -2.36 10.82
N ALA A 96 -1.15 -1.93 9.83
CA ALA A 96 -1.68 -1.23 8.67
C ALA A 96 -2.65 -2.11 7.88
N LEU A 97 -2.35 -3.39 7.64
CA LEU A 97 -3.26 -4.31 6.97
C LEU A 97 -4.57 -4.52 7.74
N ASN A 98 -4.49 -4.57 9.07
CA ASN A 98 -5.64 -4.79 9.96
C ASN A 98 -6.46 -3.54 10.23
N ALA A 99 -5.88 -2.35 10.07
CA ALA A 99 -6.59 -1.10 10.19
C ALA A 99 -7.66 -0.97 9.08
N PRO A 100 -8.81 -0.34 9.37
CA PRO A 100 -9.76 0.01 8.32
C PRO A 100 -9.06 0.84 7.23
N PRO A 101 -9.43 0.66 5.95
CA PRO A 101 -8.87 1.49 4.90
C PRO A 101 -9.09 2.96 5.26
N PRO A 102 -8.05 3.82 5.19
CA PRO A 102 -8.23 5.23 5.50
C PRO A 102 -9.34 5.77 4.59
N SER A 103 -10.33 6.43 5.17
CA SER A 103 -11.53 6.94 4.47
C SER A 103 -11.24 8.03 3.42
N ARG A 104 -9.97 8.22 3.05
CA ARG A 104 -9.52 9.14 2.01
C ARG A 104 -8.57 8.37 1.09
N LEU A 105 -9.10 7.85 -0.01
CA LEU A 105 -8.31 7.86 -1.23
C LEU A 105 -8.10 9.34 -1.60
N PRO A 106 -6.89 9.80 -1.93
CA PRO A 106 -6.76 11.01 -2.70
C PRO A 106 -7.50 10.78 -4.03
N ASP A 107 -8.46 11.65 -4.28
CA ASP A 107 -9.35 11.72 -5.42
C ASP A 107 -8.56 11.98 -6.72
N HIS A 108 -7.67 11.07 -7.11
CA HIS A 108 -6.84 11.21 -8.31
C HIS A 108 -7.66 11.14 -9.62
N LEU A 109 -8.93 10.74 -9.53
CA LEU A 109 -9.88 10.75 -10.64
C LEU A 109 -10.67 12.07 -10.75
N SER A 110 -10.78 12.88 -9.69
CA SER A 110 -11.48 14.16 -9.73
C SER A 110 -10.64 15.29 -10.32
N ALA A 111 -9.31 15.19 -10.29
CA ALA A 111 -8.41 16.22 -10.84
C ALA A 111 -8.40 16.30 -12.38
N ARG A 112 -8.79 15.24 -13.09
CA ARG A 112 -8.87 15.29 -14.57
C ARG A 112 -10.15 15.90 -15.13
N ARG A 113 -11.22 16.00 -14.33
CA ARG A 113 -12.50 16.59 -14.80
C ARG A 113 -12.54 18.11 -14.69
N ALA A 114 -11.74 18.70 -13.81
CA ALA A 114 -11.68 20.15 -13.63
C ALA A 114 -10.78 20.88 -14.66
N ALA A 115 -9.92 20.15 -15.39
CA ALA A 115 -8.99 20.76 -16.34
C ALA A 115 -9.57 20.90 -17.78
N ASP A 116 -10.71 20.30 -18.08
CA ASP A 116 -11.33 20.38 -19.43
C ASP A 116 -12.36 21.52 -19.54
N ASP A 117 -12.83 22.08 -18.43
CA ASP A 117 -13.84 23.17 -18.41
C ASP A 117 -13.21 24.58 -18.54
N ALA A 118 -11.88 24.69 -18.48
CA ALA A 118 -11.16 25.95 -18.64
C ALA A 118 -10.75 26.20 -20.10
N LYS A 119 -11.72 26.23 -21.02
CA LYS A 119 -11.49 26.70 -22.40
C LYS A 119 -12.31 27.98 -22.66
N PRO A 120 -11.70 29.18 -22.73
CA PRO A 120 -12.44 30.39 -23.03
C PRO A 120 -12.82 30.38 -24.52
N ARG A 121 -14.10 30.13 -24.81
CA ARG A 121 -14.68 30.45 -26.12
C ARG A 121 -14.90 31.97 -26.17
N SER A 122 -13.89 32.69 -26.67
CA SER A 122 -14.09 34.06 -27.16
C SER A 122 -15.11 34.01 -28.30
N LYS A 123 -16.37 34.37 -28.01
CA LYS A 123 -17.36 34.73 -29.01
C LYS A 123 -17.68 36.20 -28.88
N ALA A 124 -17.56 36.86 -30.03
CA ALA A 124 -17.82 38.26 -30.32
C ALA A 124 -19.12 38.77 -29.67
N LYS A 125 -19.02 39.91 -28.98
CA LYS A 125 -20.16 40.79 -28.71
C LYS A 125 -20.46 41.58 -29.99
N ALA A 126 -21.51 41.18 -30.69
CA ALA A 126 -22.39 42.15 -31.33
C ALA A 126 -23.53 42.39 -30.33
N ASP A 127 -23.83 43.65 -30.03
CA ASP A 127 -25.19 44.20 -30.03
C ASP A 127 -25.16 45.67 -29.55
N THR A 128 -25.53 46.56 -30.47
CA THR A 128 -25.96 47.95 -30.27
C THR A 128 -27.20 47.98 -29.37
N PRO A 129 -27.50 49.06 -28.63
CA PRO A 129 -28.51 49.99 -29.16
C PRO A 129 -28.39 51.48 -28.75
N HIS A 130 -28.74 52.34 -29.72
CA HIS A 130 -29.66 53.51 -29.68
C HIS A 130 -29.39 54.76 -28.81
N GLY A 131 -29.45 55.95 -29.43
CA GLY A 131 -29.78 57.23 -28.77
C GLY A 131 -29.38 58.51 -29.52
N ASP A 132 -30.39 59.17 -30.11
CA ASP A 132 -30.49 60.53 -30.71
C ASP A 132 -29.67 60.89 -31.97
#